data_AF-K1QAC0-F1
#
_entry.id   AF-K1QAC0-F1
#
_cell.length_a   1.000
_cell.length_b   1.000
_cell.length_c   1.000
_cell.angle_alpha   90.00
_cell.angle_beta   90.00
_cell.angle_gamma   90.00
#
_symmetry.space_group_name_H-M   'P 1'
#
loop_
_entity.id
_entity.type
_entity.pdbx_description
1 polymer ?
#
loop_
_entity_poly.entity_id
_entity_poly.type
_entity_poly.pdbx_seq_one_letter_code
_entity_poly.pdbx_strand_id
1 'polypeptide(L)'
;MHNRGCMGNKATAVARLSPGMKPKCHIKARCEIYPRSQIKRFPVPDDKVPWTTKFPEYKPVDYTSESILKRPVYADPDIRLILVSVTALPQNSVQNPVEAEMEEEFSSR
;
A
#
# COMPACT_ATOMS: atom_id res chain seq x y z
N MET A 1 13.08 -6.94 -56.41
CA MET A 1 12.14 -7.78 -55.64
C MET A 1 11.64 -6.94 -54.48
N HIS A 2 10.35 -6.59 -54.45
CA HIS A 2 9.77 -5.71 -53.44
C HIS A 2 9.28 -6.56 -52.26
N ASN A 3 9.98 -6.53 -51.12
CA ASN A 3 9.49 -7.12 -49.88
C ASN A 3 8.65 -6.09 -49.13
N ARG A 4 7.34 -6.35 -49.05
CA ARG A 4 6.37 -5.55 -48.30
C ARG A 4 6.53 -5.84 -46.80
N GLY A 5 6.69 -4.78 -46.01
CA GLY A 5 6.73 -4.86 -44.54
C GLY A 5 5.40 -5.33 -43.96
N CYS A 6 5.48 -6.26 -43.01
CA CYS A 6 4.35 -6.70 -42.20
C CYS A 6 4.17 -5.67 -41.06
N MET A 7 3.10 -4.86 -41.12
CA MET A 7 2.70 -4.01 -40.01
C MET A 7 2.08 -4.90 -38.93
N GLY A 8 2.82 -5.14 -37.84
CA GLY A 8 2.30 -5.82 -36.66
C GLY A 8 1.36 -4.89 -35.87
N ASN A 9 0.07 -5.16 -35.96
CA ASN A 9 -0.97 -4.58 -35.11
C ASN A 9 -0.71 -4.98 -33.65
N LYS A 10 -0.27 -4.01 -32.82
CA LYS A 10 -0.23 -4.17 -31.37
C LYS A 10 -1.66 -4.14 -30.82
N ALA A 11 -2.32 -5.29 -30.84
CA ALA A 11 -3.54 -5.48 -30.07
C ALA A 11 -3.17 -5.46 -28.59
N THR A 12 -3.63 -4.44 -27.87
CA THR A 12 -3.63 -4.41 -26.40
C THR A 12 -4.47 -5.58 -25.92
N ALA A 13 -3.80 -6.64 -25.45
CA ALA A 13 -4.47 -7.78 -24.84
C ALA A 13 -5.04 -7.33 -23.49
N VAL A 14 -6.28 -6.86 -23.48
CA VAL A 14 -7.09 -6.84 -22.26
C VAL A 14 -7.33 -8.30 -21.90
N ALA A 15 -6.61 -8.80 -20.90
CA ALA A 15 -6.80 -10.14 -20.38
C ALA A 15 -8.26 -10.31 -19.97
N ARG A 16 -9.03 -11.04 -20.77
CA ARG A 16 -10.40 -11.44 -20.43
C ARG A 16 -10.28 -12.44 -19.28
N LEU A 17 -10.54 -12.00 -18.06
CA LEU A 17 -10.63 -12.90 -16.90
C LEU A 17 -11.73 -13.93 -17.19
N SER A 18 -11.40 -15.21 -17.07
CA SER A 18 -12.35 -16.31 -17.21
C SER A 18 -13.47 -16.18 -16.16
N PRO A 19 -14.73 -16.51 -16.48
CA PRO A 19 -15.79 -16.57 -15.48
C PRO A 19 -15.37 -17.53 -14.35
N GLY A 20 -15.23 -17.00 -13.13
CA GLY A 20 -14.87 -17.79 -11.94
C GLY A 20 -13.46 -17.54 -11.36
N MET A 21 -12.58 -16.80 -12.04
CA MET A 21 -11.30 -16.40 -11.45
C MET A 21 -11.46 -15.14 -10.59
N LYS A 22 -11.60 -15.32 -9.27
CA LYS A 22 -11.53 -14.19 -8.32
C LYS A 22 -10.15 -13.52 -8.42
N PRO A 23 -10.07 -12.17 -8.50
CA PRO A 23 -8.78 -11.49 -8.51
C PRO A 23 -7.99 -11.88 -7.26
N LYS A 24 -6.68 -12.14 -7.41
CA LYS A 24 -5.78 -12.39 -6.27
C LYS A 24 -5.64 -11.11 -5.45
N CYS A 25 -6.56 -10.93 -4.52
CA CYS A 25 -6.65 -9.76 -3.65
C CYS A 25 -5.93 -10.03 -2.32
N HIS A 26 -5.45 -8.97 -1.66
CA HIS A 26 -4.73 -9.06 -0.39
C HIS A 26 -5.67 -9.40 0.76
N ILE A 27 -5.97 -10.68 0.98
CA ILE A 27 -6.97 -11.15 1.97
C ILE A 27 -6.60 -10.75 3.40
N LYS A 28 -5.36 -11.02 3.84
CA LYS A 28 -4.91 -10.75 5.22
C LYS A 28 -5.03 -9.28 5.61
N ALA A 29 -4.80 -8.37 4.65
CA ALA A 29 -4.89 -6.92 4.88
C ALA A 29 -6.35 -6.43 5.06
N ARG A 30 -7.33 -7.22 4.62
CA ARG A 30 -8.77 -6.91 4.70
C ARG A 30 -9.51 -7.75 5.75
N CYS A 31 -8.78 -8.45 6.63
CA CYS A 31 -9.40 -9.10 7.78
C CYS A 31 -10.18 -8.09 8.62
N GLU A 32 -11.31 -8.52 9.19
CA GLU A 32 -12.29 -7.64 9.82
C GLU A 32 -11.68 -6.78 10.94
N ILE A 33 -10.74 -7.30 11.73
CA ILE A 33 -10.22 -6.62 12.92
C ILE A 33 -8.75 -6.25 12.73
N TYR A 34 -8.37 -5.03 13.12
CA TYR A 34 -6.95 -4.65 13.19
C TYR A 34 -6.23 -5.48 14.26
N PRO A 35 -5.02 -6.01 13.96
CA PRO A 35 -4.27 -6.82 14.92
C PRO A 35 -4.11 -6.11 16.27
N ARG A 36 -4.27 -6.86 17.36
CA ARG A 36 -4.11 -6.37 18.76
C ARG A 36 -5.07 -5.22 19.13
N SER A 37 -6.22 -5.14 18.47
CA SER A 37 -7.27 -4.18 18.81
C SER A 37 -8.65 -4.81 18.69
N GLN A 38 -9.69 -4.06 19.04
CA GLN A 38 -11.09 -4.40 18.77
C GLN A 38 -11.69 -3.55 17.64
N ILE A 39 -10.85 -2.77 16.94
CA ILE A 39 -11.29 -1.87 15.88
C ILE A 39 -11.52 -2.66 14.60
N LYS A 40 -12.72 -2.53 14.05
CA LYS A 40 -13.12 -3.17 12.80
C LYS A 40 -12.74 -2.31 11.61
N ARG A 41 -12.25 -2.95 10.55
CA ARG A 41 -12.00 -2.33 9.24
C ARG A 41 -13.33 -2.13 8.51
N PHE A 42 -13.34 -1.16 7.60
CA PHE A 42 -14.42 -1.05 6.64
C PHE A 42 -14.38 -2.24 5.66
N PRO A 43 -15.50 -2.95 5.43
CA PRO A 43 -15.52 -4.08 4.53
C PRO A 43 -15.33 -3.62 3.08
N VAL A 44 -14.37 -4.21 2.37
CA VAL A 44 -14.09 -3.90 0.96
C VAL A 44 -14.30 -5.16 0.12
N PRO A 45 -15.37 -5.23 -0.71
CA PRO A 45 -15.59 -6.32 -1.66
C PRO A 45 -14.45 -6.49 -2.67
N ASP A 46 -14.27 -7.70 -3.22
CA ASP A 46 -13.15 -8.04 -4.11
C ASP A 46 -13.11 -7.20 -5.40
N ASP A 47 -14.26 -6.82 -5.95
CA ASP A 47 -14.40 -5.96 -7.13
C ASP A 47 -14.05 -4.49 -6.86
N LYS A 48 -14.04 -4.09 -5.59
CA LYS A 48 -13.70 -2.73 -5.12
C LYS A 48 -12.29 -2.61 -4.56
N VAL A 49 -11.50 -3.68 -4.56
CA VAL A 49 -10.09 -3.66 -4.15
C VAL A 49 -9.20 -2.81 -5.08
N PRO A 50 -9.36 -2.86 -6.41
CA PRO A 50 -8.53 -2.03 -7.30
C PRO A 50 -8.83 -0.54 -7.08
N TRP A 51 -7.79 0.27 -6.83
CA TRP A 51 -7.93 1.72 -6.63
C TRP A 51 -8.49 2.47 -7.85
N THR A 52 -8.37 1.90 -9.05
CA THR A 52 -8.96 2.44 -10.28
C THR A 52 -10.49 2.32 -10.32
N THR A 53 -11.08 1.48 -9.47
CA THR A 53 -12.53 1.30 -9.38
C THR A 53 -13.15 2.40 -8.54
N LYS A 54 -14.19 3.05 -9.07
CA LYS A 54 -14.97 4.04 -8.30
C LYS A 54 -15.66 3.38 -7.10
N PHE A 55 -15.46 3.95 -5.92
CA PHE A 55 -16.09 3.51 -4.68
C PHE A 55 -16.43 4.71 -3.77
N PRO A 56 -17.45 5.52 -4.12
CA PRO A 56 -17.78 6.75 -3.39
C PRO A 56 -18.30 6.50 -1.96
N GLU A 57 -18.81 5.30 -1.68
CA GLU A 57 -19.26 4.90 -0.34
C GLU A 57 -18.11 4.45 0.57
N TYR A 58 -16.86 4.39 0.07
CA TYR A 58 -15.70 3.98 0.84
C TYR A 58 -15.46 4.94 2.01
N LYS A 59 -15.66 4.44 3.23
CA LYS A 59 -15.53 5.20 4.47
C LYS A 59 -14.68 4.40 5.47
N PRO A 60 -13.35 4.35 5.26
CA PRO A 60 -12.47 3.61 6.15
C PRO A 60 -12.51 4.19 7.57
N VAL A 61 -12.26 3.33 8.55
CA VAL A 61 -12.05 3.77 9.93
C VAL A 61 -10.68 4.41 10.03
N ASP A 62 -10.63 5.66 10.50
CA ASP A 62 -9.38 6.30 10.87
C ASP A 62 -8.87 5.70 12.18
N TYR A 63 -7.72 5.02 12.10
CA TYR A 63 -7.14 4.32 13.24
C TYR A 63 -5.61 4.36 13.21
N THR A 64 -5.03 4.79 14.31
CA THR A 64 -3.62 4.64 14.64
C THR A 64 -3.53 4.08 16.05
N SER A 65 -2.73 3.04 16.27
CA SER A 65 -2.63 2.41 17.60
C SER A 65 -2.02 3.36 18.63
N GLU A 66 -2.47 3.28 19.87
CA GLU A 66 -2.00 4.12 21.00
C GLU A 66 -0.48 4.11 21.17
N SER A 67 0.17 2.96 20.99
CA SER A 67 1.64 2.85 21.08
C SER A 67 2.38 3.70 20.04
N ILE A 68 1.77 3.93 18.88
CA ILE A 68 2.32 4.77 17.80
C ILE A 68 1.99 6.24 18.06
N LEU A 69 0.78 6.54 18.56
CA LEU A 69 0.38 7.91 18.94
C LEU A 69 1.26 8.50 20.05
N LYS A 70 1.90 7.66 20.88
CA LYS A 70 2.93 8.06 21.85
C LYS A 70 4.26 8.52 21.22
N ARG A 71 4.38 8.48 19.88
CA ARG A 71 5.53 8.94 19.09
C ARG A 71 6.87 8.31 19.52
N PRO A 72 6.98 6.97 19.50
CA PRO A 72 8.26 6.32 19.73
C PRO A 72 9.25 6.67 18.61
N VAL A 73 10.55 6.54 18.88
CA VAL A 73 11.64 6.97 17.96
C VAL A 73 11.54 6.36 16.56
N TYR A 74 11.01 5.14 16.46
CA TYR A 74 10.87 4.41 15.19
C TYR A 74 9.61 4.80 14.38
N ALA A 75 8.69 5.59 14.95
CA ALA A 75 7.43 5.94 14.30
C ALA A 75 7.51 7.32 13.66
N ASP A 76 6.98 7.42 12.44
CA ASP A 76 6.87 8.69 11.74
C ASP A 76 5.96 9.68 12.50
N PRO A 77 6.20 11.00 12.36
CA PRO A 77 5.28 12.02 12.83
C PRO A 77 3.89 11.86 12.20
N ASP A 78 2.83 12.12 12.99
CA ASP A 78 1.47 12.08 12.50
C ASP A 78 1.23 13.19 11.46
N ILE A 79 0.90 12.79 10.24
CA ILE A 79 0.66 13.69 9.10
C ILE A 79 -0.50 14.65 9.36
N ARG A 80 -1.49 14.27 10.16
CA ARG A 80 -2.61 15.15 10.56
C ARG A 80 -2.13 16.35 11.37
N LEU A 81 -0.99 16.24 12.03
CA LEU A 81 -0.39 17.28 12.86
C LEU A 81 0.63 18.14 12.10
N ILE A 82 0.99 17.78 10.86
CA ILE A 82 2.00 18.49 10.03
C ILE A 82 1.51 19.87 9.53
N LEU A 83 0.32 20.32 9.94
CA LEU A 83 -0.24 21.62 9.54
C LEU A 83 0.49 22.86 10.11
N VAL A 84 1.61 22.70 10.84
CA VAL A 84 2.27 23.82 11.54
C VAL A 84 3.56 24.31 10.87
N SER A 85 4.23 23.52 10.03
CA SER A 85 5.35 24.04 9.24
C SER A 85 5.72 23.13 8.08
N VAL A 86 5.74 23.75 6.91
CA VAL A 86 5.99 23.16 5.59
C VAL A 86 7.26 22.32 5.56
N THR A 87 7.12 21.00 5.37
CA THR A 87 7.75 20.24 4.28
C THR A 87 6.94 18.95 4.11
N ALA A 88 6.29 18.78 2.96
CA ALA A 88 5.76 17.49 2.57
C ALA A 88 6.89 16.47 2.65
N LEU A 89 6.73 15.41 3.45
CA LEU A 89 7.66 14.28 3.39
C LEU A 89 7.65 13.81 1.93
N PRO A 90 8.78 13.85 1.20
CA PRO A 90 8.80 13.39 -0.17
C PRO A 90 8.37 11.92 -0.21
N GLN A 91 7.18 11.70 -0.75
CA GLN A 91 6.67 10.35 -0.95
C GLN A 91 7.55 9.69 -2.02
N ASN A 92 8.00 8.47 -1.77
CA ASN A 92 8.78 7.68 -2.73
C ASN A 92 10.21 8.22 -3.00
N SER A 93 10.82 8.95 -2.07
CA SER A 93 12.28 9.19 -2.04
C SER A 93 12.93 8.44 -0.89
N VAL A 94 14.21 8.10 -1.05
CA VAL A 94 15.03 7.53 0.04
C VAL A 94 15.30 8.63 1.06
N GLN A 95 14.56 8.63 2.17
CA GLN A 95 15.07 9.19 3.41
C GLN A 95 16.04 8.14 3.99
N ASN A 96 17.29 8.56 4.20
CA ASN A 96 18.44 7.75 4.62
C ASN A 96 18.19 6.84 5.87
N PRO A 97 19.07 5.85 6.12
CA PRO A 97 18.71 4.49 6.50
C PRO A 97 18.33 4.37 7.98
N VAL A 98 17.14 3.83 8.24
CA VAL A 98 16.75 3.38 9.59
C VAL A 98 17.25 1.95 9.90
N GLU A 99 18.15 1.40 9.08
CA GLU A 99 18.65 0.01 9.18
C GLU A 99 20.16 -0.12 9.43
N ALA A 100 20.86 0.94 9.88
CA ALA A 100 22.32 0.95 9.89
C ALA A 100 22.99 0.99 11.27
N GLU A 101 22.45 0.42 12.34
CA GLU A 101 23.22 0.23 13.61
C GLU A 101 22.78 -1.02 14.40
N MET A 102 22.80 -2.22 13.79
CA MET A 102 22.61 -3.46 14.58
C MET A 102 23.51 -4.65 14.19
N GLU A 103 24.47 -4.52 13.27
CA GLU A 103 25.33 -5.66 12.88
C GLU A 103 26.76 -5.64 13.44
N GLU A 104 27.21 -4.63 14.21
CA GLU A 104 28.60 -4.62 14.69
C GLU A 104 28.86 -5.37 16.02
N GLU A 105 27.83 -5.93 16.69
CA GLU A 105 28.05 -6.67 17.96
C GLU A 105 28.00 -8.21 17.80
N PHE A 106 27.52 -8.75 16.68
CA PHE A 106 27.37 -10.21 16.55
C PHE A 106 28.60 -10.94 16.01
N SER A 107 29.68 -10.25 15.64
CA SER A 107 30.93 -10.88 15.18
C SER A 107 32.04 -10.96 16.25
N SER A 108 31.77 -10.52 17.49
CA SER A 108 32.79 -10.49 18.56
C SER A 108 32.49 -11.41 19.75
N ARG A 109 31.65 -12.44 19.57
CA ARG A 109 31.51 -13.52 20.55
C ARG A 109 31.64 -14.89 19.91
#